data_AF-A0A9W9BRM7-F1
#
_entry.id   AF-A0A9W9BRM7-F1
#
_cell.length_a   1.000
_cell.length_b   1.000
_cell.length_c   1.000
_cell.angle_alpha   90.00
_cell.angle_beta   90.00
_cell.angle_gamma   90.00
#
_symmetry.space_group_name_H-M   'P 1'
#
loop_
_entity.id
_entity.type
_entity.pdbx_description
1 polymer ?
#
loop_
_entity_poly.entity_id
_entity_poly.type
_entity_poly.pdbx_seq_one_letter_code
_entity_poly.pdbx_strand_id
1 'polypeptide(L)'
;MPPPKPNSPDADNLAENEDIATTDNKLWDLDWGLDHIDGRTRFFLQYFSDHIAQITAVINLGFNGYRDLVLPYAELNSLIRKAIVVVAEQHLALKTNSCAPYSPTYGSLLRDLVARSNQCPPVQDELAQTALLLLHIREMISGSDNFKLIYGSLRILIKNMVLEQNLESENLVLGRFVKIQILRVSLFGESLFDEANGSEFLLAHGEACLEFLRFCLRLHPEHEELMSYIFDLITMACDIYVQRATHNPPMHQTVPSVERFKQIAEKVNIYDNIIGRHLLAWAYFVVAAESSTDSHREFFLDRLQTLHSMTGCGNVLKAMEQIRGFWAVQGTTRWTRLLGGPTQALIM
;
A
#
# COMPACT_ATOMS: atom_id res chain seq x y z
N MET A 1 91.96 -17.51 10.60
CA MET A 1 90.53 -17.83 10.68
C MET A 1 89.88 -17.42 9.37
N PRO A 2 88.88 -18.19 8.91
CA PRO A 2 88.58 -18.47 7.51
C PRO A 2 87.72 -17.39 6.81
N PRO A 3 87.75 -17.34 5.46
CA PRO A 3 86.69 -16.78 4.59
C PRO A 3 85.72 -17.93 4.18
N PRO A 4 84.72 -17.84 3.25
CA PRO A 4 84.18 -16.71 2.45
C PRO A 4 82.61 -16.66 2.26
N LYS A 5 82.15 -15.57 1.61
CA LYS A 5 81.17 -15.49 0.49
C LYS A 5 79.61 -15.40 0.67
N PRO A 6 78.92 -14.79 -0.35
CA PRO A 6 77.59 -14.17 -0.30
C PRO A 6 76.47 -14.92 -1.08
N ASN A 7 75.23 -14.39 -0.98
CA ASN A 7 74.06 -14.49 -1.87
C ASN A 7 73.65 -15.86 -2.47
N SER A 8 72.49 -16.37 -2.01
CA SER A 8 71.35 -16.75 -2.86
C SER A 8 70.07 -16.90 -2.00
N PRO A 9 68.87 -16.65 -2.56
CA PRO A 9 67.61 -16.64 -1.83
C PRO A 9 66.92 -18.02 -1.83
N ASP A 10 65.86 -18.11 -1.02
CA ASP A 10 64.72 -19.04 -1.10
C ASP A 10 64.96 -20.51 -0.72
N ALA A 11 64.56 -20.85 0.51
CA ALA A 11 63.80 -22.07 0.84
C ALA A 11 63.57 -22.16 2.36
N ASP A 12 62.44 -21.66 2.84
CA ASP A 12 61.53 -22.43 3.70
C ASP A 12 60.21 -21.67 3.93
N ASN A 13 59.11 -22.44 3.90
CA ASN A 13 57.70 -22.07 4.02
C ASN A 13 56.93 -21.77 2.72
N LEU A 14 56.91 -22.77 1.83
CA LEU A 14 55.71 -23.11 1.08
C LEU A 14 54.82 -23.98 1.97
N ALA A 15 53.97 -23.35 2.77
CA ALA A 15 52.80 -23.98 3.34
C ALA A 15 51.66 -22.95 3.35
N GLU A 16 50.59 -23.33 2.64
CA GLU A 16 49.22 -22.82 2.81
C GLU A 16 48.94 -21.40 2.33
N ASN A 17 48.79 -21.28 1.00
CA ASN A 17 47.88 -20.32 0.38
C ASN A 17 47.12 -21.00 -0.78
N GLU A 18 46.49 -22.13 -0.48
CA GLU A 18 45.44 -22.73 -1.30
C GLU A 18 44.18 -22.82 -0.45
N ASP A 19 43.47 -21.70 -0.29
CA ASP A 19 42.07 -21.72 0.16
C ASP A 19 41.29 -20.44 -0.20
N ILE A 20 41.59 -19.86 -1.38
CA ILE A 20 40.83 -18.71 -1.92
C ILE A 20 40.43 -18.96 -3.38
N ALA A 21 39.98 -20.17 -3.70
CA ALA A 21 39.53 -20.48 -5.06
C ALA A 21 38.34 -21.47 -5.17
N THR A 22 37.66 -21.80 -4.08
CA THR A 22 36.57 -22.80 -4.10
C THR A 22 35.21 -22.30 -3.60
N THR A 23 35.09 -21.04 -3.18
CA THR A 23 33.81 -20.48 -2.69
C THR A 23 33.01 -19.67 -3.71
N ASP A 24 33.53 -19.44 -4.92
CA ASP A 24 32.91 -18.53 -5.89
C ASP A 24 32.01 -19.22 -6.93
N ASN A 25 31.95 -20.56 -6.92
CA ASN A 25 31.18 -21.34 -7.89
C ASN A 25 29.78 -21.76 -7.43
N LYS A 26 29.31 -21.28 -6.27
CA LYS A 26 27.92 -21.52 -5.81
C LYS A 26 26.97 -20.34 -6.03
N LEU A 27 27.46 -19.19 -6.48
CA LEU A 27 26.64 -18.00 -6.69
C LEU A 27 25.89 -18.02 -8.04
N TRP A 28 26.23 -18.97 -8.93
CA TRP A 28 25.74 -19.01 -10.32
C TRP A 28 24.83 -20.20 -10.63
N ASP A 29 24.48 -21.04 -9.64
CA ASP A 29 23.43 -22.07 -9.73
C ASP A 29 22.04 -21.48 -9.39
N LEU A 30 21.79 -20.23 -9.78
CA LEU A 30 20.43 -19.71 -9.85
C LEU A 30 19.79 -20.32 -11.09
N ASP A 31 18.86 -21.26 -10.88
CA ASP A 31 17.93 -21.70 -11.90
C ASP A 31 17.18 -20.45 -12.38
N TRP A 32 17.56 -19.90 -13.54
CA TRP A 32 17.02 -18.63 -14.06
C TRP A 32 15.52 -18.72 -14.40
N GLY A 33 14.92 -19.91 -14.25
CA GLY A 33 13.48 -20.14 -14.30
C GLY A 33 12.88 -20.39 -12.91
N LEU A 34 11.64 -19.93 -12.71
CA LEU A 34 10.80 -20.31 -11.57
C LEU A 34 10.33 -21.79 -11.67
N ASP A 35 11.13 -22.69 -12.25
CA ASP A 35 10.74 -24.08 -12.53
C ASP A 35 10.59 -24.93 -11.26
N HIS A 36 11.23 -24.51 -10.18
CA HIS A 36 11.01 -25.03 -8.82
C HIS A 36 9.65 -24.61 -8.21
N ILE A 37 8.90 -23.70 -8.86
CA ILE A 37 7.57 -23.25 -8.46
C ILE A 37 6.51 -23.87 -9.40
N ASP A 38 5.42 -24.38 -8.81
CA ASP A 38 4.33 -24.98 -9.57
C ASP A 38 3.68 -23.98 -10.55
N GLY A 39 3.11 -24.50 -11.65
CA GLY A 39 2.58 -23.69 -12.73
C GLY A 39 1.43 -22.75 -12.32
N ARG A 40 0.59 -23.15 -11.35
CA ARG A 40 -0.50 -22.30 -10.85
C ARG A 40 0.05 -21.11 -10.08
N THR A 41 1.02 -21.34 -9.21
CA THR A 41 1.67 -20.26 -8.46
C THR A 41 2.40 -19.30 -9.40
N ARG A 42 3.14 -19.81 -10.40
CA ARG A 42 3.78 -18.98 -11.45
C ARG A 42 2.77 -18.09 -12.18
N PHE A 43 1.63 -18.65 -12.57
CA PHE A 43 0.55 -17.87 -13.19
C PHE A 43 0.10 -16.71 -12.29
N PHE A 44 -0.10 -16.93 -10.99
CA PHE A 44 -0.53 -15.87 -10.08
C PHE A 44 0.55 -14.83 -9.79
N LEU A 45 1.83 -15.22 -9.74
CA LEU A 45 2.94 -14.26 -9.63
C LEU A 45 2.99 -13.33 -10.86
N GLN A 46 2.86 -13.90 -12.06
CA GLN A 46 2.78 -13.12 -13.30
C GLN A 46 1.54 -12.21 -13.32
N TYR A 47 0.37 -12.77 -12.98
CA TYR A 47 -0.89 -12.02 -12.91
C TYR A 47 -0.80 -10.84 -11.93
N PHE A 48 -0.14 -11.02 -10.79
CA PHE A 48 0.10 -9.94 -9.84
C PHE A 48 0.94 -8.81 -10.45
N SER A 49 2.04 -9.15 -11.12
CA SER A 49 2.91 -8.16 -11.80
C SER A 49 2.17 -7.36 -12.88
N ASP A 50 1.35 -8.05 -13.68
CA ASP A 50 0.69 -7.47 -14.85
C ASP A 50 -0.56 -6.67 -14.49
N HIS A 51 -1.29 -7.08 -13.45
CA HIS A 51 -2.62 -6.52 -13.17
C HIS A 51 -2.72 -5.80 -11.84
N ILE A 52 -2.04 -6.27 -10.80
CA ILE A 52 -2.21 -5.74 -9.44
C ILE A 52 -1.15 -4.69 -9.11
N ALA A 53 0.12 -4.98 -9.40
CA ALA A 53 1.22 -4.05 -9.13
C ALA A 53 1.00 -2.68 -9.78
N GLN A 54 0.38 -2.64 -10.96
CA GLN A 54 0.06 -1.41 -11.68
C GLN A 54 -1.03 -0.54 -11.02
N ILE A 55 -2.01 -1.16 -10.32
CA ILE A 55 -3.11 -0.43 -9.66
C ILE A 55 -2.78 -0.09 -8.20
N THR A 56 -1.70 -0.65 -7.65
CA THR A 56 -1.23 -0.37 -6.29
C THR A 56 -0.09 0.65 -6.24
N ALA A 57 0.74 0.72 -7.29
CA ALA A 57 1.81 1.69 -7.40
C ALA A 57 1.30 3.09 -7.77
N VAL A 58 1.85 4.13 -7.15
CA VAL A 58 1.51 5.54 -7.39
C VAL A 58 1.69 5.93 -8.85
N ILE A 59 2.85 5.60 -9.41
CA ILE A 59 3.18 5.71 -10.83
C ILE A 59 3.67 4.33 -11.27
N ASN A 60 3.15 3.81 -12.39
CA ASN A 60 3.62 2.56 -12.99
C ASN A 60 4.42 2.85 -14.26
N LEU A 61 5.48 3.65 -14.15
CA LEU A 61 6.44 3.97 -15.20
C LEU A 61 7.84 3.64 -14.69
N GLY A 62 8.46 2.56 -15.16
CA GLY A 62 9.75 2.12 -14.62
C GLY A 62 9.60 1.44 -13.27
N PHE A 63 10.23 1.99 -12.22
CA PHE A 63 10.32 1.35 -10.91
C PHE A 63 8.94 1.24 -10.24
N ASN A 64 8.58 0.01 -9.87
CA ASN A 64 7.38 -0.34 -9.16
C ASN A 64 7.77 -1.25 -7.98
N GLY A 65 7.73 -0.74 -6.74
CA GLY A 65 8.17 -1.51 -5.57
C GLY A 65 7.44 -2.84 -5.36
N TYR A 66 6.21 -3.01 -5.87
CA TYR A 66 5.54 -4.31 -5.83
C TYR A 66 6.14 -5.31 -6.82
N ARG A 67 6.53 -4.85 -8.02
CA ARG A 67 7.17 -5.67 -9.05
C ARG A 67 8.66 -5.89 -8.80
N ASP A 68 9.36 -4.86 -8.35
CA ASP A 68 10.82 -4.82 -8.31
C ASP A 68 11.39 -5.13 -6.92
N LEU A 69 10.57 -5.04 -5.85
CA LEU A 69 10.99 -5.41 -4.49
C LEU A 69 10.16 -6.56 -3.93
N VAL A 70 8.83 -6.50 -3.97
CA VAL A 70 7.99 -7.53 -3.32
C VAL A 70 7.99 -8.85 -4.11
N LEU A 71 7.86 -8.79 -5.44
CA LEU A 71 7.81 -9.99 -6.29
C LEU A 71 9.10 -10.84 -6.20
N PRO A 72 10.33 -10.27 -6.27
CA PRO A 72 11.56 -11.06 -6.13
C PRO A 72 11.64 -11.77 -4.78
N TYR A 73 11.15 -11.16 -3.70
CA TYR A 73 11.12 -11.80 -2.39
C TYR A 73 10.13 -12.99 -2.31
N ALA A 74 9.13 -13.04 -3.18
CA ALA A 74 8.22 -14.19 -3.26
C ALA A 74 8.90 -15.45 -3.82
N GLU A 75 9.97 -15.30 -4.60
CA GLU A 75 10.80 -16.43 -5.02
C GLU A 75 11.49 -17.06 -3.81
N LEU A 76 12.04 -16.25 -2.91
CA LEU A 76 12.81 -16.74 -1.76
C LEU A 76 11.93 -17.13 -0.56
N ASN A 77 10.71 -16.58 -0.45
CA ASN A 77 9.91 -16.71 0.75
C ASN A 77 8.46 -17.15 0.49
N SER A 78 8.09 -18.29 1.08
CA SER A 78 6.75 -18.87 0.91
C SER A 78 5.61 -18.04 1.52
N LEU A 79 5.87 -17.24 2.57
CA LEU A 79 4.85 -16.38 3.18
C LEU A 79 4.43 -15.27 2.22
N ILE A 80 5.42 -14.59 1.64
CA ILE A 80 5.19 -13.53 0.65
C ILE A 80 4.54 -14.11 -0.60
N ARG A 81 5.01 -15.27 -1.07
CA ARG A 81 4.41 -15.98 -2.19
C ARG A 81 2.93 -16.31 -1.97
N LYS A 82 2.58 -16.87 -0.81
CA LYS A 82 1.19 -17.15 -0.43
C LYS A 82 0.36 -15.87 -0.41
N ALA A 83 0.89 -14.79 0.16
CA ALA A 83 0.20 -13.50 0.19
C ALA A 83 -0.08 -12.96 -1.21
N ILE A 84 0.90 -12.98 -2.13
CA ILE A 84 0.70 -12.58 -3.53
C ILE A 84 -0.37 -13.43 -4.21
N VAL A 85 -0.30 -14.76 -4.05
CA VAL A 85 -1.30 -15.68 -4.64
C VAL A 85 -2.70 -15.35 -4.14
N VAL A 86 -2.89 -15.13 -2.84
CA VAL A 86 -4.20 -14.81 -2.26
C VAL A 86 -4.76 -13.48 -2.81
N VAL A 87 -3.92 -12.46 -2.98
CA VAL A 87 -4.33 -11.18 -3.59
C VAL A 87 -4.74 -11.39 -5.05
N ALA A 88 -3.94 -12.14 -5.80
CA ALA A 88 -4.19 -12.44 -7.21
C ALA A 88 -5.47 -13.27 -7.43
N GLU A 89 -5.69 -14.30 -6.60
CA GLU A 89 -6.92 -15.09 -6.58
C GLU A 89 -8.15 -14.22 -6.35
N GLN A 90 -8.07 -13.30 -5.38
CA GLN A 90 -9.17 -12.40 -5.06
C GLN A 90 -9.49 -11.46 -6.24
N HIS A 91 -8.48 -10.85 -6.84
CA HIS A 91 -8.65 -9.95 -7.98
C HIS A 91 -9.25 -10.67 -9.20
N LEU A 92 -8.75 -11.87 -9.50
CA LEU A 92 -9.24 -12.68 -10.62
C LEU A 92 -10.69 -13.16 -10.41
N ALA A 93 -11.06 -13.54 -9.19
CA ALA A 93 -12.42 -13.95 -8.86
C ALA A 93 -13.44 -12.83 -9.12
N LEU A 94 -13.11 -11.60 -8.70
CA LEU A 94 -13.96 -10.43 -8.97
C LEU A 94 -14.09 -10.15 -10.46
N LYS A 95 -12.97 -10.16 -11.19
CA LYS A 95 -12.96 -9.88 -12.64
C LYS A 95 -13.78 -10.89 -13.44
N THR A 96 -13.88 -12.12 -12.96
CA THR A 96 -14.65 -13.20 -13.60
C THR A 96 -16.08 -13.33 -13.08
N ASN A 97 -16.53 -12.44 -12.18
CA ASN A 97 -17.80 -12.55 -11.45
C ASN A 97 -17.99 -13.91 -10.76
N SER A 98 -16.89 -14.56 -10.38
CA SER A 98 -16.92 -15.84 -9.68
C SER A 98 -17.03 -15.58 -8.19
N CYS A 99 -17.85 -16.37 -7.48
CA CYS A 99 -17.76 -16.43 -6.03
C CYS A 99 -16.35 -16.93 -5.69
N ALA A 100 -15.52 -16.10 -5.03
CA ALA A 100 -14.18 -16.52 -4.64
C ALA A 100 -14.32 -17.76 -3.74
N PRO A 101 -13.92 -18.96 -4.20
CA PRO A 101 -13.99 -20.14 -3.35
C PRO A 101 -13.11 -19.90 -2.12
N TYR A 102 -13.43 -20.58 -1.01
CA TYR A 102 -12.56 -20.61 0.15
C TYR A 102 -11.13 -20.97 -0.29
N SER A 103 -10.21 -20.00 -0.22
CA SER A 103 -8.83 -20.20 -0.64
C SER A 103 -8.10 -20.97 0.46
N PRO A 104 -7.68 -22.23 0.22
CA PRO A 104 -6.87 -22.96 1.20
C PRO A 104 -5.56 -22.22 1.49
N THR A 105 -5.03 -21.51 0.49
CA THR A 105 -3.86 -20.65 0.59
C THR A 105 -4.09 -19.51 1.57
N TYR A 106 -5.26 -18.88 1.56
CA TYR A 106 -5.61 -17.83 2.53
C TYR A 106 -5.64 -18.36 3.96
N GLY A 107 -6.30 -19.49 4.19
CA GLY A 107 -6.31 -20.13 5.52
C GLY A 107 -4.91 -20.53 5.99
N SER A 108 -4.04 -20.99 5.09
CA SER A 108 -2.64 -21.29 5.41
C SER A 108 -1.85 -20.03 5.75
N LEU A 109 -2.01 -18.95 4.99
CA LEU A 109 -1.33 -17.68 5.22
C LEU A 109 -1.67 -17.10 6.60
N LEU A 110 -2.94 -17.13 6.99
CA LEU A 110 -3.36 -16.65 8.32
C LEU A 110 -2.74 -17.49 9.44
N ARG A 111 -2.67 -18.82 9.29
CA ARG A 111 -2.00 -19.69 10.26
C ARG A 111 -0.51 -19.37 10.38
N ASP A 112 0.16 -19.14 9.26
CA ASP A 112 1.58 -18.78 9.25
C ASP A 112 1.82 -17.43 9.96
N LEU A 113 0.97 -16.43 9.71
CA LEU A 113 1.03 -15.13 10.39
C LEU A 113 0.83 -15.26 11.92
N VAL A 114 -0.15 -16.06 12.35
CA VAL A 114 -0.41 -16.33 13.77
C VAL A 114 0.76 -17.08 14.42
N ALA A 115 1.34 -18.05 13.73
CA ALA A 115 2.51 -18.77 14.23
C ALA A 115 3.71 -17.83 14.42
N ARG A 116 3.93 -16.92 13.46
CA ARG A 116 5.02 -15.94 13.52
C ARG A 116 4.81 -14.89 14.61
N SER A 117 3.59 -14.41 14.83
CA SER A 117 3.31 -13.44 15.90
C SER A 117 3.62 -13.98 17.30
N ASN A 118 3.64 -15.31 17.47
CA ASN A 118 4.04 -15.95 18.73
C ASN A 118 5.57 -16.11 18.86
N GLN A 119 6.33 -15.96 17.77
CA GLN A 119 7.79 -16.13 17.73
C GLN A 119 8.53 -14.79 17.78
N CYS A 120 8.01 -13.78 17.10
CA CYS A 120 8.63 -12.47 16.98
C CYS A 120 7.55 -11.38 16.99
N PRO A 121 7.76 -10.23 17.66
CA PRO A 121 6.86 -9.10 17.55
C PRO A 121 6.69 -8.67 16.09
N PRO A 122 5.46 -8.40 15.60
CA PRO A 122 5.23 -8.02 14.21
C PRO A 122 6.06 -6.82 13.74
N VAL A 123 6.43 -5.93 14.65
CA VAL A 123 7.25 -4.72 14.40
C VAL A 123 8.68 -5.05 13.97
N GLN A 124 9.19 -6.23 14.33
CA GLN A 124 10.53 -6.69 13.99
C GLN A 124 10.52 -7.72 12.84
N ASP A 125 9.35 -8.09 12.35
CA ASP A 125 9.17 -9.11 11.34
C ASP A 125 8.78 -8.50 9.98
N GLU A 126 9.78 -8.13 9.18
CA GLU A 126 9.60 -7.53 7.85
C GLU A 126 8.74 -8.40 6.91
N LEU A 127 8.83 -9.73 7.03
CA LEU A 127 8.03 -10.66 6.22
C LEU A 127 6.56 -10.63 6.63
N ALA A 128 6.27 -10.61 7.92
CA ALA A 128 4.90 -10.46 8.41
C ALA A 128 4.32 -9.09 8.04
N GLN A 129 5.11 -8.01 8.12
CA GLN A 129 4.70 -6.67 7.68
C GLN A 129 4.34 -6.63 6.20
N THR A 130 5.19 -7.23 5.36
CA THR A 130 4.95 -7.32 3.91
C THR A 130 3.70 -8.14 3.59
N ALA A 131 3.51 -9.28 4.26
CA ALA A 131 2.33 -10.11 4.09
C ALA A 131 1.04 -9.41 4.58
N LEU A 132 1.10 -8.68 5.70
CA LEU A 132 -0.01 -7.86 6.18
C LEU A 132 -0.34 -6.74 5.19
N LEU A 133 0.66 -6.04 4.65
CA LEU A 133 0.46 -5.03 3.59
C LEU A 133 -0.28 -5.63 2.39
N LEU A 134 0.15 -6.80 1.90
CA LEU A 134 -0.52 -7.51 0.80
C LEU A 134 -1.96 -7.89 1.15
N LEU A 135 -2.25 -8.31 2.39
CA LEU A 135 -3.62 -8.56 2.83
C LEU A 135 -4.49 -7.29 2.80
N HIS A 136 -3.95 -6.10 3.04
CA HIS A 136 -4.71 -4.86 2.90
C HIS A 136 -5.05 -4.55 1.43
N ILE A 137 -4.13 -4.87 0.51
CA ILE A 137 -4.40 -4.77 -0.93
C ILE A 137 -5.53 -5.73 -1.31
N ARG A 138 -5.57 -6.94 -0.73
CA ARG A 138 -6.69 -7.87 -0.91
C ARG A 138 -8.02 -7.27 -0.42
N GLU A 139 -8.04 -6.61 0.74
CA GLU A 139 -9.23 -5.97 1.28
C GLU A 139 -9.68 -4.77 0.43
N MET A 140 -8.74 -3.97 -0.08
CA MET A 140 -9.00 -2.90 -1.06
C MET A 140 -9.63 -3.48 -2.35
N ILE A 141 -9.07 -4.56 -2.89
CA ILE A 141 -9.58 -5.21 -4.11
C ILE A 141 -10.97 -5.78 -3.88
N SER A 142 -11.21 -6.47 -2.77
CA SER A 142 -12.49 -7.11 -2.47
C SER A 142 -13.59 -6.13 -2.07
N GLY A 143 -13.24 -5.01 -1.43
CA GLY A 143 -14.23 -4.17 -0.73
C GLY A 143 -14.93 -4.94 0.38
N SER A 144 -14.27 -5.91 1.02
CA SER A 144 -14.90 -6.76 2.02
C SER A 144 -15.06 -6.06 3.36
N ASP A 145 -16.06 -6.50 4.12
CA ASP A 145 -16.37 -6.03 5.48
C ASP A 145 -15.34 -6.52 6.52
N ASN A 146 -14.34 -7.32 6.11
CA ASN A 146 -13.26 -7.81 7.00
C ASN A 146 -12.16 -6.77 7.24
N PHE A 147 -12.24 -5.58 6.62
CA PHE A 147 -11.26 -4.52 6.78
C PHE A 147 -10.86 -4.29 8.24
N LYS A 148 -11.83 -4.21 9.16
CA LYS A 148 -11.53 -3.95 10.58
C LYS A 148 -10.67 -5.04 11.24
N LEU A 149 -10.90 -6.30 10.87
CA LEU A 149 -10.14 -7.43 11.41
C LEU A 149 -8.69 -7.37 10.91
N ILE A 150 -8.51 -7.18 9.61
CA ILE A 150 -7.20 -7.15 8.96
C ILE A 150 -6.42 -5.89 9.35
N TYR A 151 -7.08 -4.73 9.32
CA TYR A 151 -6.49 -3.45 9.70
C TYR A 151 -6.16 -3.36 11.19
N GLY A 152 -7.00 -3.94 12.06
CA GLY A 152 -6.66 -4.06 13.49
C GLY A 152 -5.31 -4.74 13.72
N SER A 153 -4.93 -5.69 12.87
CA SER A 153 -3.61 -6.35 12.94
C SER A 153 -2.46 -5.43 12.49
N LEU A 154 -2.71 -4.54 11.53
CA LEU A 154 -1.74 -3.53 11.07
C LEU A 154 -1.55 -2.39 12.07
N ARG A 155 -2.61 -1.99 12.79
CA ARG A 155 -2.57 -0.87 13.75
C ARG A 155 -1.52 -1.03 14.86
N ILE A 156 -1.18 -2.27 15.20
CA ILE A 156 -0.10 -2.57 16.15
C ILE A 156 1.26 -2.08 15.64
N LEU A 157 1.47 -2.07 14.32
CA LEU A 157 2.70 -1.62 13.66
C LEU A 157 2.81 -0.09 13.61
N ILE A 158 1.67 0.59 13.40
CA ILE A 158 1.59 2.03 13.11
C ILE A 158 2.22 2.87 14.22
N LYS A 159 1.94 2.55 15.49
CA LYS A 159 2.43 3.31 16.65
C LYS A 159 3.96 3.43 16.66
N ASN A 160 4.67 2.40 16.24
CA ASN A 160 6.14 2.43 16.21
C ASN A 160 6.66 3.10 14.94
N MET A 161 6.05 2.82 13.77
CA MET A 161 6.47 3.37 12.49
C MET A 161 6.31 4.89 12.39
N VAL A 162 5.27 5.46 13.01
CA VAL A 162 5.04 6.92 13.04
C VAL A 162 6.02 7.65 13.97
N LEU A 163 6.47 6.99 15.04
CA LEU A 163 7.46 7.53 15.97
C LEU A 163 8.89 7.43 15.45
N GLU A 164 9.17 6.45 14.59
CA GLU A 164 10.44 6.29 13.88
C GLU A 164 10.55 7.33 12.75
N GLN A 165 10.87 8.58 13.11
CA GLN A 165 10.97 9.72 12.18
C GLN A 165 12.12 9.61 11.15
N ASN A 166 12.97 8.58 11.22
CA ASN A 166 14.11 8.38 10.32
C ASN A 166 13.90 7.17 9.40
N LEU A 167 13.07 7.35 8.37
CA LEU A 167 12.92 6.37 7.27
C LEU A 167 14.17 6.27 6.38
N GLU A 168 15.19 7.11 6.60
CA GLU A 168 16.44 7.16 5.82
C GLU A 168 17.56 6.25 6.36
N SER A 169 17.47 5.77 7.61
CA SER A 169 18.54 4.96 8.22
C SER A 169 18.40 3.45 7.99
N GLU A 170 17.46 3.01 7.15
CA GLU A 170 17.24 1.59 6.89
C GLU A 170 18.14 1.07 5.78
N ASN A 171 18.96 0.07 6.11
CA ASN A 171 19.86 -0.61 5.17
C ASN A 171 19.12 -1.48 4.12
N LEU A 172 17.82 -1.73 4.28
CA LEU A 172 17.02 -2.63 3.43
C LEU A 172 15.96 -1.86 2.63
N VAL A 173 16.07 -1.90 1.30
CA VAL A 173 15.17 -1.17 0.37
C VAL A 173 13.71 -1.66 0.47
N LEU A 174 13.49 -2.97 0.73
CA LEU A 174 12.15 -3.55 0.91
C LEU A 174 11.49 -3.03 2.20
N GLY A 175 12.18 -3.11 3.34
CA GLY A 175 11.68 -2.59 4.62
C GLY A 175 11.20 -1.15 4.53
N ARG A 176 12.01 -0.27 3.93
CA ARG A 176 11.65 1.14 3.71
C ARG A 176 10.40 1.28 2.85
N PHE A 177 10.33 0.56 1.73
CA PHE A 177 9.16 0.58 0.85
C PHE A 177 7.89 0.10 1.58
N VAL A 178 7.98 -1.00 2.33
CA VAL A 178 6.86 -1.57 3.09
C VAL A 178 6.37 -0.60 4.15
N LYS A 179 7.25 0.04 4.91
CA LYS A 179 6.89 1.08 5.89
C LYS A 179 6.14 2.24 5.25
N ILE A 180 6.65 2.75 4.13
CA ILE A 180 5.99 3.83 3.36
C ILE A 180 4.57 3.41 2.94
N GLN A 181 4.39 2.19 2.43
CA GLN A 181 3.07 1.71 2.03
C GLN A 181 2.15 1.43 3.23
N ILE A 182 2.68 0.99 4.38
CA ILE A 182 1.89 0.83 5.61
C ILE A 182 1.40 2.18 6.11
N LEU A 183 2.24 3.21 6.13
CA LEU A 183 1.83 4.58 6.46
C LEU A 183 0.75 5.10 5.49
N ARG A 184 0.88 4.81 4.19
CA ARG A 184 -0.17 5.11 3.20
C ARG A 184 -1.49 4.41 3.52
N VAL A 185 -1.48 3.11 3.82
CA VAL A 185 -2.71 2.38 4.21
C VAL A 185 -3.29 2.98 5.50
N SER A 186 -2.43 3.43 6.42
CA SER A 186 -2.83 4.02 7.70
C SER A 186 -3.53 5.36 7.56
N LEU A 187 -3.05 6.20 6.63
CA LEU A 187 -3.66 7.49 6.30
C LEU A 187 -5.16 7.35 6.04
N PHE A 188 -5.53 6.36 5.23
CA PHE A 188 -6.94 6.13 4.89
C PHE A 188 -7.64 5.27 5.94
N GLY A 189 -6.96 4.23 6.43
CA GLY A 189 -7.51 3.24 7.34
C GLY A 189 -7.96 3.82 8.69
N GLU A 190 -7.19 4.72 9.32
CA GLU A 190 -7.56 5.27 10.63
C GLU A 190 -8.91 6.03 10.58
N SER A 191 -9.12 6.81 9.53
CA SER A 191 -10.37 7.58 9.33
C SER A 191 -11.61 6.68 9.12
N LEU A 192 -11.42 5.49 8.55
CA LEU A 192 -12.50 4.54 8.30
C LEU A 192 -12.72 3.62 9.52
N PHE A 193 -11.70 3.43 10.35
CA PHE A 193 -11.75 2.51 11.47
C PHE A 193 -12.63 3.03 12.61
N ASP A 194 -12.43 4.30 13.00
CA ASP A 194 -13.14 4.98 14.08
C ASP A 194 -13.03 6.51 13.96
N GLU A 195 -14.11 7.24 14.23
CA GLU A 195 -14.15 8.71 14.07
C GLU A 195 -13.13 9.43 14.96
N ALA A 196 -13.10 9.07 16.25
CA ALA A 196 -12.31 9.77 17.25
C ALA A 196 -10.80 9.58 16.98
N ASN A 197 -10.36 8.33 16.91
CA ASN A 197 -8.97 8.00 16.61
C ASN A 197 -8.57 8.49 15.22
N GLY A 198 -9.45 8.38 14.22
CA GLY A 198 -9.19 8.83 12.86
C GLY A 198 -8.92 10.33 12.78
N SER A 199 -9.73 11.15 13.45
CA SER A 199 -9.54 12.61 13.45
C SER A 199 -8.25 13.04 14.16
N GLU A 200 -7.92 12.41 15.29
CA GLU A 200 -6.68 12.67 16.03
C GLU A 200 -5.45 12.25 15.21
N PHE A 201 -5.50 11.06 14.60
CA PHE A 201 -4.40 10.54 13.79
C PHE A 201 -4.14 11.40 12.57
N LEU A 202 -5.20 11.78 11.82
CA LEU A 202 -5.03 12.62 10.63
C LEU A 202 -4.46 14.00 10.97
N LEU A 203 -4.90 14.59 12.09
CA LEU A 203 -4.38 15.87 12.56
C LEU A 203 -2.90 15.78 12.97
N ALA A 204 -2.50 14.69 13.63
CA ALA A 204 -1.14 14.54 14.14
C ALA A 204 -0.14 14.01 13.09
N HIS A 205 -0.60 13.17 12.15
CA HIS A 205 0.27 12.32 11.33
C HIS A 205 -0.09 12.29 9.84
N GLY A 206 -1.15 12.99 9.41
CA GLY A 206 -1.60 12.98 8.02
C GLY A 206 -0.50 13.33 7.01
N GLU A 207 0.26 14.39 7.29
CA GLU A 207 1.37 14.82 6.41
C GLU A 207 2.54 13.82 6.37
N ALA A 208 2.88 13.20 7.51
CA ALA A 208 3.94 12.19 7.57
C ALA A 208 3.59 10.97 6.71
N CYS A 209 2.30 10.61 6.68
CA CYS A 209 1.83 9.49 5.87
C CYS A 209 1.87 9.74 4.35
N LEU A 210 2.08 10.99 3.91
CA LEU A 210 2.23 11.35 2.49
C LEU A 210 3.65 11.06 1.95
N GLU A 211 4.53 10.39 2.72
CA GLU A 211 5.87 10.02 2.27
C GLU A 211 5.86 9.17 0.99
N PHE A 212 4.79 8.43 0.69
CA PHE A 212 4.68 7.69 -0.58
C PHE A 212 4.68 8.62 -1.81
N LEU A 213 4.10 9.82 -1.71
CA LEU A 213 4.15 10.82 -2.79
C LEU A 213 5.56 11.39 -2.92
N ARG A 214 6.20 11.73 -1.80
CA ARG A 214 7.58 12.25 -1.77
C ARG A 214 8.56 11.23 -2.33
N PHE A 215 8.40 9.97 -1.95
CA PHE A 215 9.17 8.85 -2.48
C PHE A 215 9.02 8.71 -3.99
N CYS A 216 7.80 8.78 -4.50
CA CYS A 216 7.56 8.68 -5.94
C CYS A 216 8.07 9.90 -6.70
N LEU A 217 7.97 11.11 -6.13
CA LEU A 217 8.51 12.33 -6.74
C LEU A 217 10.04 12.27 -6.88
N ARG A 218 10.75 11.65 -5.92
CA ARG A 218 12.21 11.43 -6.05
C ARG A 218 12.57 10.52 -7.21
N LEU A 219 11.70 9.58 -7.58
CA LEU A 219 11.88 8.69 -8.72
C LEU A 219 11.44 9.32 -10.04
N HIS A 220 10.45 10.22 -9.96
CA HIS A 220 9.80 10.86 -11.11
C HIS A 220 9.69 12.39 -10.94
N PRO A 221 10.81 13.13 -10.91
CA PRO A 221 10.81 14.58 -10.75
C PRO A 221 10.05 15.30 -11.88
N GLU A 222 9.93 14.68 -13.05
CA GLU A 222 9.15 15.17 -14.18
C GLU A 222 7.64 15.31 -13.91
N HIS A 223 7.15 14.71 -12.82
CA HIS A 223 5.75 14.72 -12.42
C HIS A 223 5.47 15.62 -11.19
N GLU A 224 6.37 16.56 -10.87
CA GLU A 224 6.25 17.48 -9.73
C GLU A 224 4.88 18.18 -9.63
N GLU A 225 4.40 18.76 -10.73
CA GLU A 225 3.14 19.50 -10.73
C GLU A 225 1.94 18.60 -10.39
N LEU A 226 1.86 17.42 -10.99
CA LEU A 226 0.82 16.44 -10.71
C LEU A 226 0.89 15.95 -9.25
N MET A 227 2.11 15.67 -8.75
CA MET A 227 2.31 15.26 -7.36
C MET A 227 1.88 16.35 -6.37
N SER A 228 2.12 17.62 -6.69
CA SER A 228 1.62 18.75 -5.89
C SER A 228 0.10 18.77 -5.85
N TYR A 229 -0.59 18.58 -6.99
CA TYR A 229 -2.05 18.54 -6.99
C TYR A 229 -2.61 17.37 -6.18
N ILE A 230 -2.00 16.18 -6.29
CA ILE A 230 -2.43 15.00 -5.51
C ILE A 230 -2.19 15.23 -4.01
N PHE A 231 -1.04 15.80 -3.65
CA PHE A 231 -0.72 16.17 -2.27
C PHE A 231 -1.76 17.15 -1.70
N ASP A 232 -2.09 18.20 -2.44
CA ASP A 232 -3.09 19.18 -2.04
C ASP A 232 -4.47 18.55 -1.86
N LEU A 233 -4.90 17.68 -2.80
CA LEU A 233 -6.19 17.00 -2.73
C LEU A 233 -6.29 16.11 -1.49
N ILE A 234 -5.29 15.28 -1.22
CA ILE A 234 -5.33 14.39 -0.05
C ILE A 234 -5.29 15.21 1.25
N THR A 235 -4.50 16.28 1.30
CA THR A 235 -4.43 17.18 2.45
C THR A 235 -5.79 17.87 2.70
N MET A 236 -6.42 18.42 1.65
CA MET A 236 -7.76 19.01 1.76
C MET A 236 -8.81 17.99 2.22
N ALA A 237 -8.73 16.73 1.76
CA ALA A 237 -9.63 15.68 2.22
C ALA A 237 -9.41 15.36 3.71
N CYS A 238 -8.16 15.29 4.18
CA CYS A 238 -7.85 15.18 5.61
C CYS A 238 -8.47 16.33 6.41
N ASP A 239 -8.28 17.58 5.96
CA ASP A 239 -8.83 18.76 6.62
C ASP A 239 -10.36 18.72 6.67
N ILE A 240 -11.02 18.39 5.56
CA ILE A 240 -12.48 18.27 5.48
C ILE A 240 -12.98 17.21 6.46
N TYR A 241 -12.36 16.03 6.48
CA TYR A 241 -12.68 14.96 7.43
C TYR A 241 -12.56 15.45 8.88
N VAL A 242 -11.41 16.03 9.23
CA VAL A 242 -11.11 16.48 10.59
C VAL A 242 -12.09 17.57 11.02
N GLN A 243 -12.37 18.56 10.16
CA GLN A 243 -13.32 19.64 10.45
C GLN A 243 -14.73 19.10 10.69
N ARG A 244 -15.20 18.14 9.89
CA ARG A 244 -16.50 17.49 10.09
C ARG A 244 -16.56 16.71 11.40
N ALA A 245 -15.51 15.92 11.70
CA ALA A 245 -15.43 15.08 12.90
C ALA A 245 -15.28 15.89 14.20
N THR A 246 -14.62 17.05 14.16
CA THR A 246 -14.33 17.86 15.35
C THR A 246 -15.34 18.98 15.57
N HIS A 247 -15.62 19.77 14.53
CA HIS A 247 -16.44 20.99 14.63
C HIS A 247 -17.87 20.81 14.08
N ASN A 248 -18.09 19.83 13.20
CA ASN A 248 -19.38 19.58 12.55
C ASN A 248 -20.02 20.86 11.95
N PRO A 249 -19.32 21.58 11.06
CA PRO A 249 -19.79 22.87 10.56
C PRO A 249 -21.11 22.74 9.78
N PRO A 250 -21.96 23.77 9.74
CA PRO A 250 -23.13 23.79 8.86
C PRO A 250 -22.75 23.54 7.40
N MET A 251 -23.58 22.77 6.67
CA MET A 251 -23.28 22.31 5.30
C MET A 251 -22.94 23.44 4.31
N HIS A 252 -23.56 24.62 4.45
CA HIS A 252 -23.29 25.75 3.55
C HIS A 252 -21.86 26.30 3.70
N GLN A 253 -21.23 26.10 4.86
CA GLN A 253 -19.86 26.59 5.12
C GLN A 253 -18.80 25.70 4.47
N THR A 254 -19.13 24.45 4.14
CA THR A 254 -18.18 23.50 3.54
C THR A 254 -18.21 23.49 2.02
N VAL A 255 -19.27 24.05 1.40
CA VAL A 255 -19.41 24.20 -0.05
C VAL A 255 -18.18 24.83 -0.73
N PRO A 256 -17.57 25.93 -0.21
CA PRO A 256 -16.38 26.51 -0.85
C PRO A 256 -15.17 25.56 -0.85
N SER A 257 -14.99 24.78 0.22
CA SER A 257 -13.90 23.79 0.31
C SER A 257 -14.11 22.64 -0.68
N VAL A 258 -15.35 22.15 -0.80
CA VAL A 258 -15.74 21.12 -1.78
C VAL A 258 -15.52 21.63 -3.21
N GLU A 259 -15.91 22.87 -3.51
CA GLU A 259 -15.73 23.48 -4.83
C GLU A 259 -14.24 23.69 -5.16
N ARG A 260 -13.43 24.16 -4.20
CA ARG A 260 -11.98 24.29 -4.38
C ARG A 260 -11.33 22.94 -4.66
N PHE A 261 -11.73 21.89 -3.93
CA PHE A 261 -11.24 20.54 -4.17
C PHE A 261 -11.58 20.09 -5.60
N LYS A 262 -12.83 20.27 -6.03
CA LYS A 262 -13.28 19.94 -7.39
C LYS A 262 -12.41 20.62 -8.46
N GLN A 263 -12.13 21.92 -8.31
CA GLN A 263 -11.32 22.68 -9.26
C GLN A 263 -9.89 22.15 -9.38
N ILE A 264 -9.27 21.72 -8.27
CA ILE A 264 -7.93 21.11 -8.29
C ILE A 264 -8.00 19.70 -8.89
N ALA A 265 -9.04 18.93 -8.55
CA ALA A 265 -9.25 17.60 -9.13
C ALA A 265 -9.44 17.65 -10.65
N GLU A 266 -10.03 18.71 -11.18
CA GLU A 266 -10.13 18.95 -12.63
C GLU A 266 -8.76 19.14 -13.30
N LYS A 267 -7.78 19.76 -12.62
CA LYS A 267 -6.41 19.89 -13.13
C LYS A 267 -5.68 18.56 -13.23
N VAL A 268 -5.89 17.67 -12.26
CA VAL A 268 -5.37 16.29 -12.31
C VAL A 268 -5.91 15.54 -13.52
N ASN A 269 -7.10 15.90 -14.03
CA ASN A 269 -7.69 15.23 -15.19
C ASN A 269 -7.02 15.55 -16.51
N ILE A 270 -6.11 16.51 -16.55
CA ILE A 270 -5.35 16.85 -17.76
C ILE A 270 -4.24 15.80 -18.03
N TYR A 271 -3.74 15.15 -16.99
CA TYR A 271 -2.69 14.12 -17.08
C TYR A 271 -3.29 12.77 -17.46
N ASP A 272 -3.86 12.66 -18.67
CA ASP A 272 -4.45 11.40 -19.16
C ASP A 272 -3.47 10.22 -19.06
N ASN A 273 -4.04 9.02 -18.88
CA ASN A 273 -3.37 7.75 -18.52
C ASN A 273 -2.84 7.66 -17.07
N ILE A 274 -3.62 7.05 -16.18
CA ILE A 274 -3.31 6.25 -14.95
C ILE A 274 -2.24 6.76 -13.95
N ILE A 275 -1.55 7.88 -14.16
CA ILE A 275 -0.56 8.37 -13.19
C ILE A 275 -1.32 8.97 -11.99
N GLY A 276 -1.20 8.33 -10.83
CA GLY A 276 -1.66 8.85 -9.54
C GLY A 276 -3.17 9.04 -9.33
N ARG A 277 -4.04 8.97 -10.35
CA ARG A 277 -5.48 9.23 -10.17
C ARG A 277 -6.19 8.23 -9.24
N HIS A 278 -5.77 6.96 -9.31
CA HIS A 278 -6.33 5.91 -8.46
C HIS A 278 -6.06 6.14 -6.97
N LEU A 279 -5.10 7.01 -6.62
CA LEU A 279 -4.81 7.41 -5.23
C LEU A 279 -5.88 8.29 -4.60
N LEU A 280 -6.79 8.84 -5.41
CA LEU A 280 -7.81 9.79 -4.97
C LEU A 280 -9.13 9.11 -4.57
N ALA A 281 -9.22 7.77 -4.57
CA ALA A 281 -10.46 7.08 -4.23
C ALA A 281 -10.98 7.48 -2.84
N TRP A 282 -10.11 7.48 -1.82
CA TRP A 282 -10.48 7.95 -0.47
C TRP A 282 -10.80 9.46 -0.43
N ALA A 283 -10.00 10.29 -1.11
CA ALA A 283 -10.23 11.73 -1.11
C ALA A 283 -11.58 12.10 -1.77
N TYR A 284 -11.90 11.46 -2.90
CA TYR A 284 -13.22 11.58 -3.54
C TYR A 284 -14.34 11.06 -2.64
N PHE A 285 -14.12 9.98 -1.90
CA PHE A 285 -15.10 9.49 -0.93
C PHE A 285 -15.41 10.51 0.17
N VAL A 286 -14.39 11.10 0.79
CA VAL A 286 -14.55 12.11 1.84
C VAL A 286 -15.31 13.33 1.31
N VAL A 287 -14.90 13.85 0.15
CA VAL A 287 -15.49 15.08 -0.39
C VAL A 287 -16.90 14.83 -0.96
N ALA A 288 -17.16 13.63 -1.50
CA ALA A 288 -18.52 13.22 -1.84
C ALA A 288 -19.41 13.14 -0.61
N ALA A 289 -18.94 12.52 0.48
CA ALA A 289 -19.70 12.43 1.73
C ALA A 289 -20.01 13.82 2.32
N GLU A 290 -19.09 14.78 2.15
CA GLU A 290 -19.26 16.17 2.56
C GLU A 290 -20.18 16.99 1.64
N SER A 291 -20.39 16.55 0.41
CA SER A 291 -21.14 17.30 -0.61
C SER A 291 -22.62 17.50 -0.22
N SER A 292 -23.10 18.74 -0.37
CA SER A 292 -24.48 19.13 -0.07
C SER A 292 -25.29 19.56 -1.31
N THR A 293 -24.64 19.78 -2.46
CA THR A 293 -25.29 20.14 -3.72
C THR A 293 -25.31 18.95 -4.68
N ASP A 294 -26.37 18.81 -5.48
CA ASP A 294 -26.47 17.69 -6.44
C ASP A 294 -25.36 17.73 -7.49
N SER A 295 -24.94 18.92 -7.91
CA SER A 295 -23.80 19.08 -8.85
C SER A 295 -22.50 18.50 -8.30
N HIS A 296 -22.19 18.73 -7.02
CA HIS A 296 -21.00 18.14 -6.38
C HIS A 296 -21.14 16.64 -6.23
N ARG A 297 -22.31 16.18 -5.80
CA ARG A 297 -22.61 14.75 -5.63
C ARG A 297 -22.44 13.96 -6.92
N GLU A 298 -23.00 14.45 -8.02
CA GLU A 298 -22.87 13.86 -9.35
C GLU A 298 -21.41 13.81 -9.80
N PHE A 299 -20.68 14.92 -9.65
CA PHE A 299 -19.26 14.99 -10.02
C PHE A 299 -18.43 13.92 -9.31
N PHE A 300 -18.53 13.80 -7.98
CA PHE A 300 -17.68 12.85 -7.26
C PHE A 300 -18.11 11.39 -7.45
N LEU A 301 -19.41 11.12 -7.65
CA LEU A 301 -19.86 9.78 -8.03
C LEU A 301 -19.35 9.37 -9.41
N ASP A 302 -19.33 10.29 -10.38
CA ASP A 302 -18.74 10.04 -11.70
C ASP A 302 -17.24 9.75 -11.61
N ARG A 303 -16.50 10.49 -10.77
CA ARG A 303 -15.07 10.23 -10.51
C ARG A 303 -14.84 8.86 -9.90
N LEU A 304 -15.61 8.47 -8.89
CA LEU A 304 -15.51 7.13 -8.29
C LEU A 304 -15.89 6.04 -9.29
N GLN A 305 -16.94 6.23 -10.10
CA GLN A 305 -17.33 5.28 -11.13
C GLN A 305 -16.23 5.10 -12.19
N THR A 306 -15.56 6.19 -12.57
CA THR A 306 -14.41 6.16 -13.48
C THR A 306 -13.26 5.35 -12.86
N LEU A 307 -12.92 5.60 -11.59
CA LEU A 307 -11.89 4.84 -10.88
C LEU A 307 -12.21 3.35 -10.82
N HIS A 308 -13.45 2.98 -10.48
CA HIS A 308 -13.88 1.59 -10.47
C HIS A 308 -13.74 0.94 -11.86
N SER A 309 -14.14 1.64 -12.91
CA SER A 309 -14.05 1.12 -14.29
C SER A 309 -12.60 0.87 -14.72
N MET A 310 -11.65 1.64 -14.17
CA MET A 310 -10.22 1.48 -14.43
C MET A 310 -9.56 0.38 -13.59
N THR A 311 -9.88 0.30 -12.30
CA THR A 311 -9.18 -0.60 -11.36
C THR A 311 -9.87 -1.94 -11.16
N GLY A 312 -11.20 -1.98 -11.29
CA GLY A 312 -12.02 -3.14 -10.94
C GLY A 312 -12.10 -3.44 -9.43
N CYS A 313 -11.61 -2.54 -8.57
CA CYS A 313 -11.60 -2.75 -7.12
C CYS A 313 -12.99 -2.54 -6.50
N GLY A 314 -13.46 -3.54 -5.74
CA GLY A 314 -14.76 -3.52 -5.09
C GLY A 314 -14.92 -2.45 -4.01
N ASN A 315 -13.82 -1.97 -3.41
CA ASN A 315 -13.89 -0.91 -2.41
C ASN A 315 -14.52 0.39 -2.93
N VAL A 316 -14.34 0.72 -4.21
CA VAL A 316 -14.92 1.92 -4.82
C VAL A 316 -16.44 1.80 -4.94
N LEU A 317 -16.95 0.61 -5.28
CA LEU A 317 -18.40 0.36 -5.28
C LEU A 317 -18.98 0.49 -3.87
N LYS A 318 -18.28 -0.03 -2.86
CA LYS A 318 -18.65 0.13 -1.45
C LYS A 318 -18.63 1.58 -1.00
N ALA A 319 -17.64 2.37 -1.43
CA ALA A 319 -17.59 3.79 -1.18
C ALA A 319 -18.85 4.49 -1.72
N MET A 320 -19.23 4.21 -2.98
CA MET A 320 -20.42 4.79 -3.60
C MET A 320 -21.72 4.38 -2.89
N GLU A 321 -21.83 3.13 -2.44
CA GLU A 321 -22.96 2.65 -1.64
C GLU A 321 -23.07 3.42 -0.32
N GLN A 322 -21.96 3.55 0.42
CA GLN A 322 -21.90 4.27 1.70
C GLN A 322 -22.25 5.75 1.54
N ILE A 323 -21.68 6.44 0.53
CA ILE A 323 -21.95 7.85 0.25
C ILE A 323 -23.45 8.11 0.06
N ARG A 324 -24.13 7.27 -0.74
CA ARG A 324 -25.58 7.40 -0.96
C ARG A 324 -26.36 7.23 0.35
N GLY A 325 -25.93 6.30 1.20
CA GLY A 325 -26.47 6.14 2.55
C GLY A 325 -26.28 7.38 3.42
N PHE A 326 -25.11 8.02 3.37
CA PHE A 326 -24.84 9.26 4.12
C PHE A 326 -25.73 10.41 3.70
N TRP A 327 -25.94 10.59 2.39
CA TRP A 327 -26.82 11.64 1.88
C TRP A 327 -28.28 11.44 2.26
N ALA A 328 -28.74 10.19 2.36
CA ALA A 328 -30.11 9.88 2.77
C ALA A 328 -30.42 10.28 4.22
N VAL A 329 -29.39 10.35 5.08
CA VAL A 329 -29.51 10.76 6.49
C VAL A 329 -28.85 12.13 6.77
N GLN A 330 -28.50 12.87 5.72
CA GLN A 330 -27.81 14.15 5.86
C GLN A 330 -28.69 15.15 6.64
N GLY A 331 -28.12 15.74 7.69
CA GLY A 331 -28.81 16.68 8.58
C GLY A 331 -29.29 16.09 9.90
N THR A 332 -29.36 14.75 10.04
CA THR A 332 -29.65 14.10 11.33
C THR A 332 -28.37 13.69 12.06
N THR A 333 -27.39 13.17 11.33
CA THR A 333 -26.10 12.73 11.86
C THR A 333 -25.00 13.10 10.88
N ARG A 334 -23.83 13.48 11.41
CA ARG A 334 -22.64 13.73 10.59
C ARG A 334 -22.10 12.41 10.03
N TRP A 335 -21.74 12.39 8.75
CA TRP A 335 -21.36 11.17 8.04
C TRP A 335 -20.16 10.45 8.66
N THR A 336 -19.22 11.20 9.26
CA THR A 336 -18.05 10.65 9.97
C THR A 336 -18.42 9.73 11.14
N ARG A 337 -19.58 9.91 11.79
CA ARG A 337 -20.08 9.01 12.85
C ARG A 337 -20.64 7.69 12.33
N LEU A 338 -20.92 7.61 11.04
CA LEU A 338 -21.45 6.41 10.40
C LEU A 338 -20.33 5.48 9.94
N LEU A 339 -19.08 5.95 9.98
CA LEU A 339 -17.89 5.16 9.72
C LEU A 339 -17.59 4.22 10.88
N GLY A 340 -16.76 3.22 10.62
CA GLY A 340 -16.39 2.25 11.65
C GLY A 340 -17.51 1.27 11.99
N GLY A 341 -18.52 1.13 11.14
CA GLY A 341 -19.49 0.04 11.25
C GLY A 341 -18.90 -1.34 10.92
N PRO A 342 -19.65 -2.43 11.16
CA PRO A 342 -19.25 -3.78 10.77
C PRO A 342 -19.12 -3.96 9.25
N THR A 343 -19.83 -3.14 8.46
CA THR A 343 -19.81 -3.15 6.99
C THR A 343 -18.82 -2.15 6.40
N GLN A 344 -17.86 -1.69 7.21
CA GLN A 344 -16.85 -0.73 6.74
C GLN A 344 -15.84 -1.45 5.85
N ALA A 345 -15.69 -0.99 4.62
CA ALA A 345 -14.62 -1.40 3.72
C ALA A 345 -13.43 -0.43 3.79
N LEU A 346 -12.24 -0.91 3.38
CA LEU A 346 -11.06 -0.07 3.16
C LEU A 346 -11.20 0.70 1.84
N ILE A 347 -11.43 2.01 1.93
CA ILE A 347 -11.51 2.91 0.78
C ILE A 347 -10.14 3.56 0.64
N MET A 348 -9.43 3.24 -0.43
CA MET A 348 -8.05 3.65 -0.72
C MET A 348 -7.83 3.70 -2.22
#